data_AF-A0A0D0ABJ2-F1
#
_entry.id   AF-A0A0D0ABJ2-F1
#
_cell.length_a   1.000
_cell.length_b   1.000
_cell.length_c   1.000
_cell.angle_alpha   90.00
_cell.angle_beta   90.00
_cell.angle_gamma   90.00
#
_symmetry.space_group_name_H-M   'P 1'
#
loop_
_entity.id
_entity.type
_entity.pdbx_description
1 polymer ?
#
loop_
_entity_poly.entity_id
_entity_poly.type
_entity_poly.pdbx_seq_one_letter_code
_entity_poly.pdbx_strand_id
1 'polypeptide(L)' 'CCNCERKGHHKEDCWRKGGGKEGQGLNQRHRRGANSASASEPTTNNYAFTT' A
#
# COMPACT_ATOMS: atom_id res chain seq x y z
N CYS A 1 -12.62 10.87 7.35
CA CYS A 1 -12.80 9.42 7.27
C CYS A 1 -14.16 9.02 7.83
N CYS A 2 -15.04 8.43 7.03
CA CYS A 2 -16.37 8.00 7.47
C CYS A 2 -16.35 6.73 8.35
N ASN A 3 -15.23 6.02 8.41
CA ASN A 3 -15.09 4.77 9.18
C ASN A 3 -14.63 4.98 10.63
N CYS A 4 -13.90 6.07 10.90
CA CYS A 4 -13.40 6.35 12.24
C CYS A 4 -13.72 7.76 12.74
N GLU A 5 -14.56 8.48 11.97
CA GLU A 5 -15.10 9.82 12.27
C GLU A 5 -14.03 10.91 12.48
N ARG A 6 -12.76 10.60 12.17
CA ARG A 6 -11.65 11.54 12.22
C ARG A 6 -11.46 12.26 10.89
N LYS A 7 -11.09 13.53 10.99
CA LYS A 7 -10.70 14.37 9.85
C LYS A 7 -9.20 14.15 9.55
N GLY A 8 -8.77 14.44 8.32
CA GLY A 8 -7.37 14.32 7.89
C GLY A 8 -6.99 13.04 7.11
N HIS A 9 -7.93 12.13 6.88
CA HIS A 9 -7.74 11.01 5.95
C HIS A 9 -9.08 10.50 5.38
N HIS A 10 -9.02 9.82 4.24
CA HIS A 10 -10.15 9.15 3.61
C HIS A 10 -10.34 7.72 4.16
N LYS A 11 -11.46 7.07 3.83
CA LYS A 11 -11.74 5.69 4.29
C LYS A 11 -10.66 4.70 3.78
N GLU A 12 -10.17 4.93 2.57
CA GLU A 12 -9.12 4.13 1.91
C GLU A 12 -7.79 4.20 2.68
N ASP A 13 -7.46 5.37 3.23
CA ASP A 13 -6.27 5.59 4.06
C ASP A 13 -6.46 5.27 5.55
N CYS A 14 -7.62 4.75 5.94
CA CYS A 14 -7.92 4.51 7.35
C CYS A 14 -7.26 3.22 7.87
N TRP A 15 -6.52 3.35 8.97
CA TRP A 15 -5.84 2.23 9.66
C TRP A 15 -6.68 1.55 10.75
N ARG A 16 -7.86 2.10 11.07
CA ARG A 16 -8.81 1.47 11.99
C ARG A 16 -9.45 0.25 11.34
N LYS A 17 -9.98 -0.65 12.16
CA LYS A 17 -10.83 -1.75 11.69
C LYS A 17 -11.98 -1.21 10.82
N GLY A 18 -12.28 -1.87 9.71
CA GLY A 18 -13.17 -1.43 8.62
C GLY A 18 -12.54 -0.44 7.63
N GLY A 19 -11.26 -0.09 7.78
CA GLY A 19 -10.53 0.88 6.95
C GLY A 19 -9.70 0.23 5.84
N GLY A 20 -9.40 0.98 4.78
CA GLY A 20 -8.69 0.44 3.61
C GLY A 20 -7.23 0.04 3.85
N LYS A 21 -6.63 0.48 4.97
CA LYS A 21 -5.28 0.08 5.40
C LYS A 21 -5.30 -0.89 6.59
N GLU A 22 -6.48 -1.39 6.98
CA GLU A 22 -6.57 -2.43 8.00
C GLU A 22 -5.74 -3.65 7.57
N GLY A 23 -4.87 -4.15 8.45
CA GLY A 23 -4.04 -5.32 8.18
C GLY A 23 -2.73 -5.05 7.42
N GLN A 24 -2.54 -3.88 6.82
CA GLN A 24 -1.30 -3.54 6.08
C GLN A 24 -0.16 -2.99 6.97
N GLY A 25 -0.19 -3.29 8.27
CA GLY A 25 0.84 -2.83 9.22
C GLY A 25 2.23 -3.38 8.87
N LEU A 26 3.27 -2.59 9.17
CA LEU A 26 4.69 -2.91 8.91
C LEU A 26 5.12 -4.30 9.46
N ASN A 27 4.41 -4.82 10.46
CA ASN A 27 4.63 -6.15 11.04
C ASN A 27 3.97 -7.31 10.27
N GLN A 28 3.20 -7.06 9.22
CA GLN A 28 2.57 -8.08 8.37
C GLN A 28 3.37 -8.38 7.09
N ARG A 29 4.71 -8.25 7.16
CA ARG A 29 5.63 -8.34 6.02
C ARG A 29 5.54 -9.64 5.18
N HIS A 30 4.77 -10.67 5.56
CA HIS A 30 4.77 -11.94 4.81
C HIS A 30 3.43 -12.70 4.72
N ARG A 31 2.29 -12.05 4.47
CA ARG A 31 1.15 -12.78 3.89
C ARG A 31 0.74 -12.19 2.55
N ARG A 32 1.41 -12.71 1.52
CA ARG A 32 1.03 -12.56 0.10
C ARG A 32 -0.41 -13.05 -0.06
N GLY A 33 -1.30 -12.16 -0.48
CA GLY A 33 -2.68 -12.47 -0.83
C GLY A 33 -3.26 -11.28 -1.59
N ALA A 34 -3.43 -11.45 -2.89
CA ALA A 34 -3.84 -10.46 -3.88
C ALA A 34 -5.10 -9.64 -3.51
N ASN A 35 -5.02 -8.30 -3.62
CA ASN A 35 -5.75 -7.49 -4.60
C ASN A 35 -5.71 -5.98 -4.27
N SER A 36 -5.32 -5.19 -5.28
CA SER A 36 -5.60 -3.75 -5.49
C SER A 36 -4.88 -2.76 -4.56
N ALA A 37 -4.19 -1.69 -4.97
CA ALA A 37 -3.90 -0.98 -6.22
C ALA A 37 -2.62 -0.14 -5.92
N SER A 38 -1.74 0.31 -6.81
CA SER A 38 -1.82 0.70 -8.21
C SER A 38 -0.42 0.57 -8.81
N ALA A 39 -0.36 0.08 -10.05
CA ALA A 39 0.86 0.03 -10.85
C ALA A 39 1.38 1.45 -11.16
N SER A 40 2.71 1.60 -11.16
CA SER A 40 3.44 2.58 -11.98
C SER A 40 4.85 2.01 -12.22
N GLU A 41 4.94 1.20 -13.27
CA GLU A 41 6.09 0.84 -14.14
C GLU A 41 7.48 0.50 -13.54
N PRO A 42 8.09 -0.65 -13.91
CA PRO A 42 9.52 -0.86 -13.74
C PRO A 42 10.28 -0.06 -14.80
N THR A 43 10.91 1.06 -14.44
CA THR A 43 11.94 1.65 -15.31
C THR A 43 13.15 0.70 -15.31
N THR A 44 13.23 -0.15 -16.33
CA THR A 44 14.39 -1.02 -16.56
C THR A 44 15.55 -0.17 -17.08
N ASN A 45 16.24 0.50 -16.17
CA ASN A 45 17.52 1.12 -16.45
C ASN A 45 18.60 0.32 -15.73
N ASN A 46 19.11 -0.74 -16.36
CA ASN A 46 20.42 -1.25 -15.99
C ASN A 46 21.35 -1.20 -17.20
N TYR A 47 22.12 -0.12 -17.22
CA TYR A 47 23.21 0.14 -18.14
C TYR A 47 24.24 -0.99 -18.09
N ALA A 48 24.67 -1.43 -19.27
CA ALA A 48 25.82 -2.27 -19.46
C ALA A 48 27.05 -1.67 -18.75
N PHE A 49 27.64 -2.39 -17.81
CA PHE A 49 29.04 -2.18 -17.45
C PHE A 49 29.86 -3.29 -18.11
N THR A 50 30.33 -2.97 -19.31
CA THR A 50 31.51 -3.57 -19.93
C THR A 50 32.72 -3.34 -19.04
N THR A 51 33.50 -4.39 -18.78
CA THR A 51 34.98 -4.45 -18.90
C THR A 51 35.44 -5.84 -18.51
#